data_AF-A0A935BQ34-F1
#
_entry.id   AF-A0A935BQ34-F1
#
_cell.length_a   1.000
_cell.length_b   1.000
_cell.length_c   1.000
_cell.angle_alpha   90.00
_cell.angle_beta   90.00
_cell.angle_gamma   90.00
#
_symmetry.space_group_name_H-M   'P 1'
#
loop_
_entity.id
_entity.type
_entity.pdbx_description
1 polymer ?
#
loop_
_entity_poly.entity_id
_entity_poly.type
_entity_poly.pdbx_seq_one_letter_code
_entity_poly.pdbx_strand_id
1 'polypeptide(L)'
;MRNLFVSPMSIILMFLFLVGSGCQQESRVVQKPTVVHESPTVEETPAIQKSPPVLQPNQPVSFSLAPGQETLFTLSMKKGALTKIKSSPLDGTVVSFELYDSQRKQLFERGEVSLFFFAPGDGDFLLVARLFQVQPSKNSETCDLEIHMPAFGHADTNDIRKVNGYEIEITKIRAEAKYGRDRSRVQIKKNGESLRIIDGDEFKFLDTPNTYPAADYEKQSAHLIATTWDKTGDGSSDIVFWDQVCGHTGRGCSTTTYFVELANSVKVTEFSTEDGLFAVRKNPKGGLLFRGDSRAILGFKNGALRPI
;
A
#
# COMPACT_ATOMS: atom_id res chain seq x y z
N MET A 1 -11.97 -27.20 45.74
CA MET A 1 -12.18 -28.14 44.62
C MET A 1 -11.33 -27.70 43.43
N ARG A 2 -10.84 -28.69 42.69
CA ARG A 2 -9.66 -28.71 41.82
C ARG A 2 -9.55 -27.56 40.79
N ASN A 3 -8.35 -26.99 40.66
CA ASN A 3 -7.84 -26.37 39.44
C ASN A 3 -6.33 -26.54 39.39
N LEU A 4 -5.85 -27.37 38.47
CA LEU A 4 -4.46 -27.44 38.03
C LEU A 4 -4.44 -28.25 36.73
N PHE A 5 -4.40 -27.54 35.60
CA PHE A 5 -3.89 -28.09 34.35
C PHE A 5 -2.99 -27.06 33.72
N VAL A 6 -1.69 -27.34 33.82
CA VAL A 6 -0.59 -26.74 33.08
C VAL A 6 -0.45 -27.56 31.80
N SER A 7 -0.33 -26.91 30.65
CA SER A 7 0.10 -27.57 29.41
C SER A 7 1.38 -26.91 28.90
N PRO A 8 2.44 -27.69 28.62
CA PRO A 8 3.73 -27.15 28.21
C PRO A 8 3.90 -27.06 26.68
N MET A 9 4.78 -26.13 26.29
CA MET A 9 5.43 -26.03 24.98
C MET A 9 6.03 -27.37 24.52
N SER A 10 6.03 -27.63 23.23
CA SER A 10 7.10 -28.40 22.58
C SER A 10 7.28 -27.94 21.13
N ILE A 11 8.48 -27.42 20.89
CA ILE A 11 9.09 -27.14 19.59
C ILE A 11 9.74 -28.44 19.13
N ILE A 12 9.45 -28.88 17.90
CA ILE A 12 10.26 -29.90 17.21
C ILE A 12 10.51 -29.39 15.79
N LEU A 13 11.77 -29.00 15.55
CA LEU A 13 12.34 -28.75 14.23
C LEU A 13 13.48 -29.76 14.06
N MET A 14 13.33 -30.71 13.15
CA MET A 14 14.42 -31.58 12.73
C MET A 14 14.12 -32.13 11.33
N PHE A 15 14.90 -31.70 10.34
CA PHE A 15 15.11 -32.49 9.13
C PHE A 15 16.60 -32.54 8.83
N LEU A 16 17.15 -33.74 9.08
CA LEU A 16 18.39 -34.23 8.50
C LEU A 16 18.17 -34.47 7.00
N PHE A 17 19.15 -34.09 6.17
CA PHE A 17 19.45 -34.90 4.98
C PHE A 17 20.95 -35.17 4.93
N LEU A 18 21.26 -36.45 5.09
CA LEU A 18 22.59 -37.04 4.95
C LEU A 18 22.72 -37.65 3.55
N VAL A 19 23.94 -37.49 3.07
CA VAL A 19 24.58 -37.98 1.84
C VAL A 19 24.28 -39.46 1.54
N GLY A 20 24.06 -39.76 0.26
CA GLY A 20 24.04 -41.12 -0.29
C GLY A 20 24.68 -41.16 -1.67
N SER A 21 25.94 -41.58 -1.71
CA SER A 21 26.78 -41.73 -2.89
C SER A 21 26.49 -43.01 -3.67
N GLY A 22 26.68 -42.94 -4.99
CA GLY A 22 27.27 -44.02 -5.81
C GLY A 22 26.31 -45.00 -6.48
N CYS A 23 26.33 -45.05 -7.81
CA CYS A 23 26.91 -46.20 -8.52
C CYS A 23 27.10 -45.89 -10.01
N GLN A 24 28.29 -46.21 -10.51
CA GLN A 24 28.65 -46.20 -11.93
C GLN A 24 27.86 -47.27 -12.69
N GLN A 25 27.49 -46.97 -13.93
CA GLN A 25 27.45 -48.00 -14.96
C GLN A 25 27.84 -47.41 -16.31
N GLU A 26 28.98 -47.86 -16.81
CA GLU A 26 29.43 -47.68 -18.19
C GLU A 26 28.42 -48.30 -19.15
N SER A 27 28.09 -47.59 -20.23
CA SER A 27 27.52 -48.21 -21.42
C SER A 27 27.95 -47.47 -22.68
N ARG A 28 28.31 -48.31 -23.65
CA ARG A 28 29.13 -48.06 -24.83
C ARG A 28 28.58 -46.97 -25.76
N VAL A 29 29.52 -46.17 -26.24
CA VAL A 29 29.40 -45.25 -27.37
C VAL A 29 29.24 -46.05 -28.67
N VAL A 30 28.17 -45.79 -29.42
CA VAL A 30 28.07 -46.08 -30.86
C VAL A 30 27.87 -44.75 -31.57
N GLN A 31 28.94 -44.26 -32.20
CA GLN A 31 28.92 -43.03 -32.99
C GLN A 31 28.13 -43.26 -34.29
N LYS A 32 27.05 -42.51 -34.47
CA LYS A 32 26.36 -42.31 -35.75
C LYS A 32 26.89 -41.00 -36.35
N PRO A 33 27.18 -40.92 -37.66
CA PRO A 33 27.73 -39.71 -38.25
C PRO A 33 26.73 -38.55 -38.18
N THR A 34 27.17 -37.44 -37.59
CA THR A 34 26.46 -36.15 -37.56
C THR A 34 26.56 -35.50 -38.93
N VAL A 35 25.41 -35.31 -39.58
CA VAL A 35 25.28 -34.40 -40.72
C VAL A 35 25.35 -32.97 -40.16
N VAL A 36 26.39 -32.23 -40.56
CA VAL A 36 26.52 -30.80 -40.26
C VAL A 36 25.49 -30.08 -41.14
N HIS A 37 24.36 -29.71 -40.55
CA HIS A 37 23.54 -28.64 -41.09
C HIS A 37 24.14 -27.32 -40.61
N GLU A 38 24.70 -26.54 -41.54
CA GLU A 38 24.98 -25.13 -41.32
C GLU A 38 23.69 -24.44 -40.87
N SER A 39 23.65 -24.01 -39.61
CA SER A 39 22.61 -23.10 -39.13
C SER A 39 22.78 -21.77 -39.87
N PRO A 40 21.74 -21.21 -40.50
CA PRO A 40 21.82 -19.88 -41.06
C PRO A 40 22.15 -18.89 -39.93
N THR A 41 23.21 -18.11 -40.12
CA THR A 41 23.51 -16.95 -39.30
C THR A 41 22.29 -16.03 -39.33
N VAL A 42 21.52 -16.03 -38.25
CA VAL A 42 20.43 -15.08 -38.06
C VAL A 42 21.09 -13.72 -37.83
N GLU A 43 21.05 -12.90 -38.87
CA GLU A 43 21.43 -11.50 -38.83
C GLU A 43 20.48 -10.80 -37.83
N GLU A 44 20.97 -10.60 -36.60
CA GLU A 44 20.27 -9.85 -35.55
C GLU A 44 20.09 -8.42 -36.05
N THR A 45 18.93 -8.16 -36.65
CA THR A 45 18.55 -6.82 -37.07
C THR A 45 18.50 -5.96 -35.81
N PRO A 46 19.23 -4.82 -35.74
CA PRO A 46 19.24 -3.98 -34.56
C PRO A 46 17.81 -3.54 -34.26
N ALA A 47 17.28 -3.97 -33.11
CA ALA A 47 15.95 -3.63 -32.67
C ALA A 47 15.85 -2.10 -32.58
N ILE A 48 15.05 -1.51 -33.47
CA ILE A 48 14.70 -0.10 -33.42
C ILE A 48 14.13 0.16 -32.04
N GLN A 49 14.87 0.92 -31.21
CA GLN A 49 14.50 1.23 -29.83
C GLN A 49 13.29 2.15 -29.86
N LYS A 50 12.10 1.55 -29.98
CA LYS A 50 10.83 2.25 -29.99
C LYS A 50 10.63 2.86 -28.61
N SER A 51 10.44 4.18 -28.56
CA SER A 51 10.11 4.88 -27.32
C SER A 51 8.92 4.21 -26.62
N PRO A 52 8.91 4.10 -25.28
CA PRO A 52 7.79 3.50 -24.56
C PRO A 52 6.47 4.18 -24.95
N PRO A 53 5.38 3.41 -25.15
CA PRO A 53 4.07 3.98 -25.44
C PRO A 53 3.66 4.97 -24.34
N VAL A 54 3.18 6.14 -24.78
CA VAL A 54 2.63 7.15 -23.88
C VAL A 54 1.17 6.81 -23.61
N LEU A 55 0.83 6.71 -22.33
CA LEU A 55 -0.50 6.38 -21.85
C LEU A 55 -1.28 7.66 -21.60
N GLN A 56 -2.43 7.76 -22.24
CA GLN A 56 -3.37 8.86 -22.02
C GLN A 56 -4.47 8.47 -21.03
N PRO A 57 -5.13 9.45 -20.40
CA PRO A 57 -6.30 9.21 -19.57
C PRO A 57 -7.39 8.39 -20.24
N ASN A 58 -7.95 7.42 -19.50
CA ASN A 58 -8.99 6.48 -19.95
C ASN A 58 -8.66 5.69 -21.23
N GLN A 59 -7.38 5.54 -21.56
CA GLN A 59 -6.93 4.74 -22.69
C GLN A 59 -6.68 3.30 -22.22
N PRO A 60 -7.54 2.32 -22.58
CA PRO A 60 -7.20 0.92 -22.38
C PRO A 60 -6.03 0.53 -23.30
N VAL A 61 -5.10 -0.28 -22.78
CA VAL A 61 -3.94 -0.78 -23.52
C VAL A 61 -3.77 -2.27 -23.28
N SER A 62 -3.87 -3.07 -24.33
CA SER A 62 -3.54 -4.50 -24.29
C SER A 62 -2.06 -4.69 -24.61
N PHE A 63 -1.38 -5.55 -23.86
CA PHE A 63 0.03 -5.85 -24.02
C PHE A 63 0.34 -7.29 -23.59
N SER A 64 1.43 -7.87 -24.08
CA SER A 64 1.84 -9.23 -23.68
C SER A 64 3.11 -9.17 -22.85
N LEU A 65 3.16 -9.95 -21.78
CA LEU A 65 4.33 -10.12 -20.93
C LEU A 65 4.74 -11.59 -20.92
N ALA A 66 5.97 -11.89 -21.32
CA ALA A 66 6.57 -13.19 -21.05
C ALA A 66 7.29 -13.19 -19.69
N PRO A 67 7.54 -14.38 -19.09
CA PRO A 67 8.38 -14.52 -17.91
C PRO A 67 9.73 -13.81 -18.07
N GLY A 68 10.11 -12.98 -17.10
CA GLY A 68 11.36 -12.22 -17.12
C GLY A 68 11.38 -11.01 -18.06
N GLN A 69 10.28 -10.73 -18.79
CA GLN A 69 10.15 -9.51 -19.58
C GLN A 69 9.53 -8.38 -18.75
N GLU A 70 9.85 -7.16 -19.18
CA GLU A 70 9.29 -5.94 -18.65
C GLU A 70 8.63 -5.16 -19.79
N THR A 71 7.48 -4.56 -19.52
CA THR A 71 6.88 -3.58 -20.43
C THR A 71 6.94 -2.21 -19.78
N LEU A 72 7.45 -1.26 -20.54
CA LEU A 72 7.63 0.12 -20.12
C LEU A 72 6.51 0.96 -20.72
N PHE A 73 5.97 1.87 -19.93
CA PHE A 73 5.03 2.86 -20.40
C PHE A 73 5.34 4.24 -19.83
N THR A 74 5.04 5.28 -20.59
CA THR A 74 5.19 6.66 -20.16
C THR A 74 3.84 7.21 -19.72
N LEU A 75 3.74 7.70 -18.49
CA LEU A 75 2.57 8.38 -17.94
C LEU A 75 2.86 9.89 -17.93
N SER A 76 2.26 10.65 -18.83
CA SER A 76 2.40 12.11 -18.83
C SER A 76 1.35 12.73 -17.92
N MET A 77 1.77 13.39 -16.84
CA MET A 77 0.85 13.85 -15.79
C MET A 77 1.17 15.28 -15.35
N LYS A 78 0.12 15.99 -14.91
CA LYS A 78 0.23 17.30 -14.23
C LYS A 78 0.42 17.11 -12.73
N LYS A 79 1.11 18.03 -12.07
CA LYS A 79 1.28 18.05 -10.61
C LYS A 79 -0.09 17.95 -9.94
N GLY A 80 -0.21 17.01 -9.00
CA GLY A 80 -1.44 16.73 -8.27
C GLY A 80 -2.44 15.84 -9.02
N ALA A 81 -2.19 15.51 -10.29
CA ALA A 81 -3.05 14.57 -11.02
C ALA A 81 -2.96 13.18 -10.38
N LEU A 82 -4.12 12.54 -10.24
CA LEU A 82 -4.26 11.18 -9.73
C LEU A 82 -4.49 10.21 -10.90
N THR A 83 -3.89 9.04 -10.82
CA THR A 83 -4.17 7.92 -11.73
C THR A 83 -4.37 6.62 -10.95
N LYS A 84 -5.26 5.77 -11.45
CA LYS A 84 -5.46 4.39 -10.97
C LYS A 84 -5.09 3.41 -12.08
N ILE A 85 -3.95 2.78 -11.93
CA ILE A 85 -3.49 1.74 -12.84
C ILE A 85 -4.15 0.44 -12.40
N LYS A 86 -4.94 -0.19 -13.27
CA LYS A 86 -5.58 -1.49 -12.98
C LYS A 86 -5.15 -2.48 -14.04
N SER A 87 -4.72 -3.66 -13.62
CA SER A 87 -4.51 -4.79 -14.53
C SER A 87 -5.68 -5.76 -14.44
N SER A 88 -6.15 -6.23 -15.59
CA SER A 88 -7.11 -7.33 -15.71
C SER A 88 -6.43 -8.48 -16.47
N PRO A 89 -5.60 -9.29 -15.79
CA PRO A 89 -4.92 -10.43 -16.40
C PRO A 89 -5.94 -11.49 -16.83
N LEU A 90 -5.78 -12.07 -18.02
CA LEU A 90 -6.75 -13.03 -18.57
C LEU A 90 -6.82 -14.35 -17.80
N ASP A 91 -5.71 -14.78 -17.20
CA ASP A 91 -5.57 -16.14 -16.62
C ASP A 91 -5.28 -16.14 -15.10
N GLY A 92 -5.61 -15.05 -14.40
CA GLY A 92 -5.41 -14.94 -12.94
C GLY A 92 -3.96 -14.67 -12.51
N THR A 93 -3.06 -14.40 -13.46
CA THR A 93 -1.66 -14.05 -13.20
C THR A 93 -1.53 -12.67 -12.59
N VAL A 94 -0.69 -12.52 -11.57
CA VAL A 94 -0.51 -11.21 -10.91
C VAL A 94 0.52 -10.38 -11.68
N VAL A 95 0.12 -9.20 -12.17
CA VAL A 95 1.02 -8.18 -12.69
C VAL A 95 1.42 -7.25 -11.54
N SER A 96 2.73 -7.03 -11.40
CA SER A 96 3.29 -6.02 -10.50
C SER A 96 3.70 -4.78 -11.28
N PHE A 97 3.54 -3.64 -10.63
CA PHE A 97 3.92 -2.33 -11.17
C PHE A 97 4.97 -1.67 -10.30
N GLU A 98 5.95 -1.06 -10.97
CA GLU A 98 6.91 -0.11 -10.38
C GLU A 98 6.73 1.24 -11.10
N LEU A 99 6.96 2.33 -10.37
CA LEU A 99 6.84 3.67 -10.92
C LEU A 99 8.06 4.52 -10.60
N TYR A 100 8.55 5.23 -11.60
CA TYR A 100 9.72 6.10 -11.50
C TYR A 100 9.40 7.51 -11.98
N ASP A 101 10.07 8.50 -11.40
CA ASP A 101 10.04 9.87 -11.93
C ASP A 101 10.99 10.07 -13.12
N SER A 102 11.03 11.29 -13.65
CA SER A 102 11.90 11.69 -14.76
C SER A 102 13.40 11.57 -14.44
N GLN A 103 13.78 11.51 -13.17
CA GLN A 103 15.15 11.31 -12.69
C GLN A 103 15.46 9.83 -12.39
N ARG A 104 14.52 8.91 -12.71
CA ARG A 104 14.61 7.48 -12.39
C ARG A 104 14.64 7.20 -10.88
N LYS A 105 14.19 8.13 -10.04
CA LYS A 105 13.91 7.85 -8.63
C LYS A 105 12.64 7.01 -8.57
N GLN A 106 12.72 5.87 -7.91
CA GLN A 106 11.57 5.01 -7.68
C GLN A 106 10.59 5.73 -6.73
N LEU A 107 9.37 5.94 -7.21
CA LEU A 107 8.27 6.56 -6.45
C LEU A 107 7.35 5.50 -5.84
N PHE A 108 7.33 4.29 -6.40
CA PHE A 108 6.50 3.20 -5.95
C PHE A 108 7.20 1.85 -6.18
N GLU A 109 7.29 1.06 -5.11
CA GLU A 109 8.14 -0.14 -5.08
C GLU A 109 7.42 -1.39 -5.59
N ARG A 110 6.16 -1.61 -5.21
CA ARG A 110 5.35 -2.71 -5.75
C ARG A 110 3.90 -2.69 -5.27
N GLY A 111 2.97 -3.03 -6.17
CA GLY A 111 1.55 -3.19 -5.87
C GLY A 111 0.96 -4.31 -6.70
N GLU A 112 0.12 -5.13 -6.08
CA GLU A 112 -0.61 -6.21 -6.74
C GLU A 112 -1.93 -5.66 -7.28
N VAL A 113 -2.19 -5.92 -8.57
CA VAL A 113 -3.50 -5.75 -9.25
C VAL A 113 -3.99 -4.30 -9.49
N SER A 114 -3.71 -3.35 -8.60
CA SER A 114 -3.99 -1.93 -8.84
C SER A 114 -3.10 -0.96 -8.07
N LEU A 115 -2.70 0.13 -8.71
CA LEU A 115 -1.85 1.19 -8.16
C LEU A 115 -2.55 2.55 -8.25
N PHE A 116 -2.65 3.26 -7.12
CA PHE A 116 -3.05 4.68 -7.09
C PHE A 116 -1.83 5.59 -6.97
N PHE A 117 -1.63 6.46 -7.96
CA PHE A 117 -0.48 7.36 -8.00
C PHE A 117 -0.90 8.83 -8.14
N PHE A 118 -0.25 9.71 -7.39
CA PHE A 118 -0.35 11.16 -7.55
C PHE A 118 0.96 11.71 -8.08
N ALA A 119 0.89 12.48 -9.16
CA ALA A 119 2.07 13.12 -9.71
C ALA A 119 2.60 14.22 -8.76
N PRO A 120 3.80 14.08 -8.17
CA PRO A 120 4.37 15.08 -7.27
C PRO A 120 4.76 16.39 -7.99
N GLY A 121 4.89 16.33 -9.31
CA GLY A 121 5.20 17.45 -10.19
C GLY A 121 4.63 17.22 -11.59
N ASP A 122 4.73 18.24 -12.43
CA ASP A 122 4.45 18.10 -13.87
C ASP A 122 5.55 17.25 -14.51
N GLY A 123 5.19 16.34 -15.40
CA GLY A 123 6.15 15.63 -16.24
C GLY A 123 5.75 14.21 -16.61
N ASP A 124 6.73 13.51 -17.16
CA ASP A 124 6.59 12.13 -17.58
C ASP A 124 7.12 11.19 -16.49
N PHE A 125 6.30 10.21 -16.13
CA PHE A 125 6.63 9.15 -15.18
C PHE A 125 6.75 7.82 -15.93
N LEU A 126 7.69 6.99 -15.52
CA LEU A 126 7.89 5.68 -16.13
C LEU A 126 7.19 4.61 -15.30
N LEU A 127 6.20 3.97 -15.90
CA LEU A 127 5.56 2.77 -15.37
C LEU A 127 6.25 1.53 -15.94
N VAL A 128 6.64 0.61 -15.05
CA VAL A 128 7.23 -0.67 -15.41
C VAL A 128 6.28 -1.77 -14.96
N ALA A 129 5.81 -2.60 -15.90
CA ALA A 129 4.96 -3.74 -15.64
C ALA A 129 5.76 -5.05 -15.74
N ARG A 130 5.59 -5.93 -14.76
CA ARG A 130 6.29 -7.24 -14.66
C ARG A 130 5.35 -8.32 -14.12
N LEU A 131 5.52 -9.57 -14.54
CA LEU A 131 4.83 -10.70 -13.91
C LEU A 131 5.39 -10.93 -12.49
N PHE A 132 4.50 -10.98 -11.49
CA PHE A 132 4.87 -11.15 -10.08
C PHE A 132 5.07 -12.62 -9.70
N GLN A 133 4.24 -13.51 -10.26
CA GLN A 133 4.35 -14.95 -10.08
C GLN A 133 4.12 -15.64 -11.42
N VAL A 134 5.14 -16.35 -11.90
CA VAL A 134 5.06 -17.15 -13.11
C VAL A 134 4.69 -18.57 -12.69
N GLN A 135 3.49 -19.03 -13.05
CA GLN A 135 3.27 -20.47 -13.05
C GLN A 135 4.14 -21.07 -14.18
N PRO A 136 4.92 -22.13 -13.91
CA PRO A 136 5.96 -22.62 -14.82
C PRO A 136 5.46 -23.21 -16.16
N SER A 137 4.18 -23.12 -16.48
CA SER A 137 3.55 -23.81 -17.61
C SER A 137 3.15 -22.94 -18.81
N LYS A 138 3.37 -21.61 -18.80
CA LYS A 138 2.93 -20.73 -19.91
C LYS A 138 4.05 -19.87 -20.50
N ASN A 139 4.22 -19.98 -21.82
CA ASN A 139 5.32 -19.39 -22.58
C ASN A 139 5.17 -17.89 -22.91
N SER A 140 3.99 -17.32 -22.75
CA SER A 140 3.70 -15.89 -22.88
C SER A 140 2.23 -15.65 -22.53
N GLU A 141 1.92 -14.58 -21.79
CA GLU A 141 0.53 -14.24 -21.49
C GLU A 141 0.17 -12.84 -22.00
N THR A 142 -1.03 -12.73 -22.54
CA THR A 142 -1.62 -11.45 -22.90
C THR A 142 -2.31 -10.87 -21.67
N CYS A 143 -1.98 -9.62 -21.36
CA CYS A 143 -2.54 -8.85 -20.25
C CYS A 143 -3.27 -7.63 -20.82
N ASP A 144 -4.47 -7.39 -20.30
CA ASP A 144 -5.13 -6.11 -20.54
C ASP A 144 -4.76 -5.15 -19.40
N LEU A 145 -4.04 -4.08 -19.75
CA LEU A 145 -3.83 -2.95 -18.88
C LEU A 145 -4.96 -1.97 -19.09
N GLU A 146 -5.82 -1.84 -18.09
CA GLU A 146 -6.80 -0.78 -18.09
C GLU A 146 -6.27 0.36 -17.22
N ILE A 147 -5.70 1.37 -17.89
CA ILE A 147 -5.31 2.58 -17.20
C ILE A 147 -6.52 3.47 -17.14
N HIS A 148 -7.21 3.32 -16.03
CA HIS A 148 -8.05 4.39 -15.55
C HIS A 148 -7.10 5.46 -15.03
N MET A 149 -6.65 6.36 -15.91
CA MET A 149 -6.57 7.74 -15.45
C MET A 149 -7.99 8.25 -15.61
N PRO A 150 -8.84 8.05 -14.60
CA PRO A 150 -10.12 8.71 -14.60
C PRO A 150 -9.81 10.19 -14.87
N ALA A 151 -10.61 10.80 -15.74
CA ALA A 151 -10.90 12.18 -15.46
C ALA A 151 -11.50 12.12 -14.05
N PHE A 152 -10.71 12.39 -13.03
CA PHE A 152 -11.21 12.53 -11.67
C PHE A 152 -11.18 13.99 -11.33
N GLY A 153 -12.22 14.37 -10.60
CA GLY A 153 -12.47 15.74 -10.21
C GLY A 153 -11.31 16.31 -9.41
N HIS A 154 -11.40 17.61 -9.20
CA HIS A 154 -10.49 18.37 -8.38
C HIS A 154 -10.12 17.62 -7.10
N ALA A 155 -8.81 17.37 -6.94
CA ALA A 155 -8.25 16.99 -5.66
C ALA A 155 -8.18 18.26 -4.81
N ASP A 156 -8.94 18.27 -3.73
CA ASP A 156 -8.95 19.39 -2.81
C ASP A 156 -8.16 18.97 -1.58
N THR A 157 -7.10 19.72 -1.25
CA THR A 157 -6.45 19.56 0.05
C THR A 157 -7.46 19.95 1.12
N ASN A 158 -7.92 18.95 1.88
CA ASN A 158 -8.97 19.13 2.87
C ASN A 158 -8.40 19.67 4.17
N ASP A 159 -7.24 19.14 4.59
CA ASP A 159 -6.59 19.58 5.81
C ASP A 159 -5.08 19.30 5.80
N ILE A 160 -4.30 20.14 6.51
CA ILE A 160 -2.84 19.99 6.67
C ILE A 160 -2.47 20.18 8.14
N ARG A 161 -1.61 19.30 8.66
CA ARG A 161 -0.95 19.45 9.96
C ARG A 161 0.56 19.49 9.80
N LYS A 162 1.21 20.39 10.53
CA LYS A 162 2.66 20.47 10.63
C LYS A 162 3.08 20.17 12.06
N VAL A 163 3.92 19.17 12.25
CA VAL A 163 4.41 18.76 13.58
C VAL A 163 5.83 18.24 13.46
N ASN A 164 6.75 18.74 14.28
CA ASN A 164 8.14 18.27 14.36
C ASN A 164 8.85 18.11 13.00
N GLY A 165 8.63 19.07 12.09
CA GLY A 165 9.22 19.08 10.74
C GLY A 165 8.53 18.15 9.73
N TYR A 166 7.49 17.45 10.14
CA TYR A 166 6.61 16.69 9.26
C TYR A 166 5.45 17.55 8.78
N GLU A 167 5.01 17.28 7.55
CA GLU A 167 3.78 17.79 6.96
C GLU A 167 2.86 16.60 6.65
N ILE A 168 1.67 16.61 7.22
CA ILE A 168 0.67 15.55 7.06
C ILE A 168 -0.52 16.18 6.37
N GLU A 169 -0.78 15.75 5.14
CA GLU A 169 -1.79 16.30 4.27
C GLU A 169 -2.90 15.27 4.07
N ILE A 170 -4.16 15.69 4.31
CA ILE A 170 -5.35 14.94 3.94
C ILE A 170 -5.92 15.56 2.66
N THR A 171 -5.92 14.80 1.58
CA THR A 171 -6.49 15.22 0.29
C THR A 171 -7.79 14.46 0.04
N LYS A 172 -8.86 15.20 -0.25
CA LYS A 172 -10.12 14.61 -0.71
C LYS A 172 -10.09 14.45 -2.22
N ILE A 173 -10.45 13.26 -2.67
CA ILE A 173 -10.42 12.82 -4.06
C ILE A 173 -11.87 12.65 -4.49
N ARG A 174 -12.40 13.60 -5.26
CA ARG A 174 -13.77 13.52 -5.73
C ARG A 174 -13.86 12.56 -6.91
N ALA A 175 -14.65 11.51 -6.75
CA ALA A 175 -14.94 10.64 -7.89
C ALA A 175 -15.88 11.38 -8.85
N GLU A 176 -15.68 11.21 -10.16
CA GLU A 176 -16.73 11.56 -11.10
C GLU A 176 -17.93 10.63 -10.85
N ALA A 177 -19.15 11.16 -11.01
CA ALA A 177 -20.41 10.47 -10.69
C ALA A 177 -20.54 9.05 -11.31
N LYS A 178 -19.82 8.78 -12.40
CA LYS A 178 -19.84 7.51 -13.14
C LYS A 178 -18.83 6.47 -12.65
N TYR A 179 -17.88 6.83 -11.79
CA TYR A 179 -16.70 6.02 -11.48
C TYR A 179 -16.55 5.60 -10.00
N GLY A 180 -17.49 5.98 -9.13
CA GLY A 180 -17.57 5.44 -7.78
C GLY A 180 -17.71 6.50 -6.68
N ARG A 181 -17.31 6.13 -5.47
CA ARG A 181 -17.35 6.99 -4.29
C ARG A 181 -16.13 7.89 -4.21
N ASP A 182 -16.31 9.06 -3.58
CA ASP A 182 -15.21 9.89 -3.10
C ASP A 182 -14.24 9.05 -2.27
N ARG A 183 -12.95 9.39 -2.36
CA ARG A 183 -11.87 8.77 -1.60
C ARG A 183 -11.07 9.85 -0.89
N SER A 184 -10.24 9.45 0.05
CA SER A 184 -9.31 10.34 0.72
C SER A 184 -7.92 9.73 0.76
N ARG A 185 -6.90 10.57 0.83
CA ARG A 185 -5.51 10.17 0.96
C ARG A 185 -4.85 10.95 2.08
N VAL A 186 -4.08 10.28 2.92
CA VAL A 186 -3.12 10.89 3.82
C VAL A 186 -1.72 10.78 3.21
N GLN A 187 -1.03 11.90 3.07
CA GLN A 187 0.40 11.95 2.70
C GLN A 187 1.20 12.49 3.88
N ILE A 188 2.24 11.75 4.30
CA ILE A 188 3.15 12.16 5.36
C ILE A 188 4.49 12.49 4.72
N LYS A 189 4.91 13.74 4.82
CA LYS A 189 6.13 14.28 4.22
C LYS A 189 7.07 14.79 5.30
N LYS A 190 8.38 14.76 5.03
CA LYS A 190 9.41 15.44 5.82
C LYS A 190 10.37 16.13 4.88
N ASN A 191 10.61 17.43 5.09
CA ASN A 191 11.45 18.24 4.20
C ASN A 191 11.03 18.16 2.71
N GLY A 192 9.72 18.05 2.45
CA GLY A 192 9.15 17.92 1.11
C GLY A 192 9.20 16.51 0.51
N GLU A 193 9.92 15.56 1.11
CA GLU A 193 9.95 14.17 0.68
C GLU A 193 8.78 13.38 1.27
N SER A 194 8.05 12.67 0.42
CA SER A 194 6.95 11.78 0.84
C SER A 194 7.52 10.51 1.48
N LEU A 195 7.18 10.27 2.74
CA LEU A 195 7.63 9.11 3.51
C LEU A 195 6.57 8.01 3.59
N ARG A 196 5.29 8.39 3.60
CA ARG A 196 4.17 7.44 3.70
C ARG A 196 2.92 7.99 3.02
N ILE A 197 2.18 7.10 2.39
CA ILE A 197 0.89 7.37 1.79
C ILE A 197 -0.11 6.33 2.31
N ILE A 198 -1.29 6.78 2.69
CA ILE A 198 -2.39 5.93 3.16
C ILE A 198 -3.65 6.34 2.39
N ASP A 199 -4.32 5.38 1.77
CA ASP A 199 -5.54 5.58 1.01
C ASP A 199 -6.74 5.03 1.78
N GLY A 200 -7.85 5.76 1.77
CA GLY A 200 -9.07 5.43 2.51
C GLY A 200 -10.30 6.05 1.85
N ASP A 201 -11.44 5.97 2.52
CA ASP A 201 -12.69 6.57 2.04
C ASP A 201 -12.76 8.04 2.51
N GLU A 202 -12.75 8.26 3.82
CA GLU A 202 -12.90 9.61 4.39
C GLU A 202 -11.96 9.81 5.57
N PHE A 203 -10.85 10.51 5.32
CA PHE A 203 -9.88 10.83 6.36
C PHE A 203 -10.22 12.13 7.09
N LYS A 204 -10.13 12.12 8.42
CA LYS A 204 -10.28 13.31 9.28
C LYS A 204 -9.30 13.30 10.44
N PHE A 205 -8.64 14.42 10.71
CA PHE A 205 -7.85 14.58 11.93
C PHE A 205 -8.76 14.63 13.17
N LEU A 206 -8.35 13.93 14.23
CA LEU A 206 -9.13 13.83 15.47
C LEU A 206 -8.84 14.92 16.49
N ASP A 207 -7.88 15.80 16.20
CA ASP A 207 -7.55 16.93 17.05
C ASP A 207 -8.52 18.12 16.89
N THR A 208 -9.48 18.02 15.97
CA THR A 208 -10.38 19.13 15.62
C THR A 208 -11.77 18.88 16.22
N PRO A 209 -12.28 19.74 17.12
CA PRO A 209 -13.57 19.54 17.78
C PRO A 209 -14.75 19.39 16.82
N ASN A 210 -14.67 20.04 15.64
CA ASN A 210 -15.71 20.00 14.61
C ASN A 210 -15.69 18.71 13.78
N THR A 211 -14.70 17.83 13.95
CA THR A 211 -14.65 16.51 13.30
C THR A 211 -15.76 15.58 13.79
N TYR A 212 -16.28 15.86 14.98
CA TYR A 212 -17.21 15.00 15.67
C TYR A 212 -18.65 15.52 15.60
N PRO A 213 -19.65 14.66 15.37
CA PRO A 213 -21.06 15.03 15.37
C PRO A 213 -21.57 15.34 16.78
N ALA A 214 -21.24 16.55 17.24
CA ALA A 214 -21.92 17.37 18.26
C ALA A 214 -21.86 16.93 19.73
N ALA A 215 -21.51 15.71 20.11
CA ALA A 215 -21.57 15.31 21.51
C ALA A 215 -20.40 15.86 22.35
N ASP A 216 -20.66 16.30 23.58
CA ASP A 216 -19.64 16.97 24.42
C ASP A 216 -18.45 16.06 24.79
N TYR A 217 -18.67 14.75 24.89
CA TYR A 217 -17.60 13.78 25.13
C TYR A 217 -16.62 13.70 23.94
N GLU A 218 -17.09 13.95 22.72
CA GLU A 218 -16.27 13.91 21.52
C GLU A 218 -15.38 15.15 21.41
N LYS A 219 -15.91 16.33 21.79
CA LYS A 219 -15.11 17.55 21.92
C LYS A 219 -14.02 17.40 22.97
N GLN A 220 -14.32 16.73 24.09
CA GLN A 220 -13.32 16.41 25.11
C GLN A 220 -12.23 15.48 24.57
N SER A 221 -12.62 14.43 23.83
CA SER A 221 -11.66 13.55 23.13
C SER A 221 -10.77 14.36 22.18
N ALA A 222 -11.36 15.20 21.33
CA ALA A 222 -10.62 16.04 20.40
C ALA A 222 -9.63 16.96 21.12
N HIS A 223 -10.06 17.59 22.21
CA HIS A 223 -9.20 18.45 23.02
C HIS A 223 -8.06 17.67 23.68
N LEU A 224 -8.32 16.47 24.20
CA LEU A 224 -7.27 15.59 24.73
C LEU A 224 -6.28 15.22 23.63
N ILE A 225 -6.75 14.86 22.43
CA ILE A 225 -5.87 14.54 21.30
C ILE A 225 -5.04 15.77 20.91
N ALA A 226 -5.64 16.94 20.76
CA ALA A 226 -4.95 18.17 20.37
C ALA A 226 -3.87 18.60 21.38
N THR A 227 -4.11 18.43 22.67
CA THR A 227 -3.23 18.89 23.76
C THR A 227 -2.27 17.83 24.30
N THR A 228 -2.25 16.66 23.67
CA THR A 228 -1.33 15.57 24.03
C THR A 228 -0.33 15.40 22.91
N TRP A 229 0.95 15.61 23.15
CA TRP A 229 1.96 15.49 22.10
C TRP A 229 2.29 14.03 21.76
N ASP A 230 2.44 13.20 22.80
CA ASP A 230 2.68 11.76 22.72
C ASP A 230 1.40 11.01 23.10
N LYS A 231 0.75 10.41 22.12
CA LYS A 231 -0.59 9.80 22.25
C LYS A 231 -0.46 8.36 22.68
N THR A 232 0.66 7.70 22.39
CA THR A 232 0.92 6.31 22.76
C THR A 232 1.61 6.19 24.13
N GLY A 233 2.24 7.25 24.64
CA GLY A 233 3.03 7.23 25.87
C GLY A 233 4.41 6.59 25.70
N ASP A 234 4.94 6.54 24.46
CA ASP A 234 6.22 5.93 24.11
C ASP A 234 7.39 6.94 24.04
N GLY A 235 7.10 8.23 24.25
CA GLY A 235 8.04 9.34 24.17
C GLY A 235 8.18 9.99 22.79
N SER A 236 7.42 9.53 21.79
CA SER A 236 7.41 10.06 20.43
C SER A 236 6.19 10.95 20.19
N SER A 237 6.28 11.85 19.21
CA SER A 237 5.11 12.62 18.78
C SER A 237 4.23 11.75 17.91
N ASP A 238 2.93 11.75 18.16
CA ASP A 238 2.00 11.06 17.25
C ASP A 238 1.05 12.04 16.55
N ILE A 239 0.49 11.58 15.45
CA ILE A 239 -0.74 12.11 14.89
C ILE A 239 -1.81 11.02 14.89
N VAL A 240 -3.06 11.44 15.04
CA VAL A 240 -4.21 10.54 15.00
C VAL A 240 -5.25 11.07 14.02
N PHE A 241 -5.71 10.20 13.12
CA PHE A 241 -6.81 10.46 12.20
C PHE A 241 -7.71 9.21 12.07
N TRP A 242 -8.95 9.42 11.64
CA TRP A 242 -9.86 8.35 11.28
C TRP A 242 -9.95 8.18 9.78
N ASP A 243 -10.15 6.94 9.33
CA ASP A 243 -10.85 6.60 8.09
C ASP A 243 -12.25 6.12 8.45
N GLN A 244 -13.28 6.80 7.94
CA GLN A 244 -14.66 6.42 8.15
C GLN A 244 -15.24 5.79 6.88
N VAL A 245 -15.55 4.50 6.97
CA VAL A 245 -16.16 3.73 5.88
C VAL A 245 -17.63 3.50 6.21
N CYS A 246 -18.52 4.31 5.62
CA CYS A 246 -19.95 4.09 5.73
C CYS A 246 -20.47 3.29 4.52
N GLY A 247 -21.17 2.19 4.79
CA GLY A 247 -21.85 1.42 3.75
C GLY A 247 -22.98 2.22 3.10
N HIS A 248 -23.19 2.04 1.78
CA HIS A 248 -24.27 2.71 1.02
C HIS A 248 -25.68 2.43 1.57
N THR A 249 -25.84 1.34 2.31
CA THR A 249 -27.13 0.91 2.88
C THR A 249 -27.44 1.53 4.24
N GLY A 250 -26.56 2.40 4.76
CA GLY A 250 -26.72 3.04 6.07
C GLY A 250 -26.63 2.08 7.26
N ARG A 251 -26.24 0.82 7.05
CA ARG A 251 -25.99 -0.15 8.13
C ARG A 251 -24.50 -0.25 8.40
N GLY A 252 -24.09 0.27 9.56
CA GLY A 252 -22.74 0.20 10.08
C GLY A 252 -21.75 1.11 9.34
N CYS A 253 -21.30 2.18 9.99
CA CYS A 253 -20.02 2.77 9.62
C CYS A 253 -18.95 2.00 10.38
N SER A 254 -17.88 1.59 9.71
CA SER A 254 -16.67 1.15 10.39
C SER A 254 -15.71 2.33 10.43
N THR A 255 -15.07 2.51 11.58
CA THR A 255 -14.09 3.57 11.79
C THR A 255 -12.74 2.94 12.07
N THR A 256 -11.76 3.24 11.22
CA THR A 256 -10.36 2.84 11.47
C THR A 256 -9.59 4.02 12.00
N THR A 257 -9.03 3.89 13.20
CA THR A 257 -8.16 4.88 13.81
C THR A 257 -6.70 4.57 13.51
N TYR A 258 -6.00 5.55 12.95
CA TYR A 258 -4.58 5.47 12.66
C TYR A 258 -3.79 6.27 13.68
N PHE A 259 -2.78 5.65 14.26
CA PHE A 259 -1.76 6.26 15.10
C PHE A 259 -0.46 6.30 14.32
N VAL A 260 0.06 7.49 14.09
CA VAL A 260 1.28 7.69 13.31
C VAL A 260 2.37 8.25 14.21
N GLU A 261 3.33 7.41 14.57
CA GLU A 261 4.54 7.80 15.32
C GLU A 261 5.48 8.57 14.38
N LEU A 262 5.84 9.80 14.74
CA LEU A 262 6.66 10.73 13.96
C LEU A 262 8.05 10.89 14.56
N ALA A 263 8.77 9.77 14.71
CA ALA A 263 10.13 9.72 15.25
C ALA A 263 11.19 9.83 14.13
N ASN A 264 12.28 9.04 14.18
CA ASN A 264 13.25 8.93 13.09
C ASN A 264 12.72 8.13 11.89
N SER A 265 11.67 7.34 12.13
CA SER A 265 10.92 6.58 11.13
C SER A 265 9.43 6.85 11.33
N VAL A 266 8.66 6.88 10.24
CA VAL A 266 7.20 6.94 10.32
C VAL A 266 6.68 5.52 10.54
N LYS A 267 6.05 5.28 11.69
CA LYS A 267 5.33 4.01 11.94
C LYS A 267 3.85 4.28 12.03
N VAL A 268 3.07 3.36 11.48
CA VAL A 268 1.61 3.47 11.43
C VAL A 268 1.03 2.26 12.14
N THR A 269 0.19 2.50 13.14
CA THR A 269 -0.59 1.47 13.82
C THR A 269 -2.07 1.77 13.59
N GLU A 270 -2.83 0.78 13.14
CA GLU A 270 -4.25 0.91 12.83
C GLU A 270 -5.11 0.11 13.81
N PHE A 271 -6.28 0.65 14.14
CA PHE A 271 -7.26 0.01 14.98
C PHE A 271 -8.66 0.24 14.43
N SER A 272 -9.31 -0.85 14.02
CA SER A 272 -10.68 -0.80 13.51
C SER A 272 -11.68 -1.04 14.65
N THR A 273 -12.69 -0.18 14.73
CA THR A 273 -13.84 -0.30 15.62
C THR A 273 -15.11 0.07 14.84
N GLU A 274 -16.28 -0.23 15.40
CA GLU A 274 -17.55 0.20 14.80
C GLU A 274 -17.73 1.71 15.02
N ASP A 275 -17.64 2.18 16.27
CA ASP A 275 -17.97 3.58 16.62
C ASP A 275 -16.76 4.52 16.71
N GLY A 276 -15.55 4.03 16.41
CA GLY A 276 -14.30 4.80 16.56
C GLY A 276 -13.62 4.61 17.93
N LEU A 277 -12.49 5.30 18.12
CA LEU A 277 -11.76 5.35 19.37
C LEU A 277 -11.75 6.77 19.93
N PHE A 278 -12.18 6.92 21.17
CA PHE A 278 -12.28 8.23 21.83
C PHE A 278 -11.28 8.32 22.97
N ALA A 279 -10.49 9.40 22.99
CA ALA A 279 -9.58 9.69 24.09
C ALA A 279 -10.38 10.08 25.33
N VAL A 280 -10.15 9.40 26.45
CA VAL A 280 -10.88 9.64 27.71
C VAL A 280 -10.05 10.36 28.76
N ARG A 281 -8.73 10.15 28.78
CA ARG A 281 -7.77 10.83 29.69
C ARG A 281 -6.32 10.52 29.30
N LYS A 282 -5.37 11.19 29.96
CA LYS A 282 -3.94 10.83 29.92
C LYS A 282 -3.62 9.71 30.93
N ASN A 283 -2.65 8.86 30.63
CA ASN A 283 -2.03 7.91 31.55
C ASN A 283 -0.86 8.58 32.30
N PRO A 284 -0.28 7.95 33.35
CA PRO A 284 0.83 8.54 34.10
C PRO A 284 2.12 8.78 33.31
N LYS A 285 2.28 8.12 32.14
CA LYS A 285 3.40 8.34 31.21
C LYS A 285 3.16 9.49 30.23
N GLY A 286 1.99 10.14 30.28
CA GLY A 286 1.61 11.24 29.39
C GLY A 286 0.80 10.83 28.15
N GLY A 287 0.80 9.53 27.81
CA GLY A 287 0.04 8.95 26.70
C GLY A 287 -1.47 8.98 26.89
N LEU A 288 -2.24 8.79 25.83
CA LEU A 288 -3.70 8.75 25.89
C LEU A 288 -4.23 7.36 26.26
N LEU A 289 -5.33 7.36 26.99
CA LEU A 289 -6.19 6.21 27.19
C LEU A 289 -7.44 6.39 26.33
N PHE A 290 -7.84 5.32 25.65
CA PHE A 290 -8.94 5.32 24.69
C PHE A 290 -10.10 4.46 25.19
N ARG A 291 -11.28 4.71 24.64
CA ARG A 291 -12.45 3.86 24.76
C ARG A 291 -13.05 3.65 23.37
N GLY A 292 -13.35 2.41 23.04
CA GLY A 292 -14.16 2.03 21.89
C GLY A 292 -15.45 1.33 22.31
N ASP A 293 -16.03 0.54 21.42
CA ASP A 293 -17.37 -0.05 21.54
C ASP A 293 -17.53 -0.97 22.75
N SER A 294 -16.48 -1.73 23.10
CA SER A 294 -16.47 -2.65 24.24
C SER A 294 -16.57 -1.96 25.61
N ARG A 295 -16.54 -0.62 25.64
CA ARG A 295 -16.45 0.24 26.84
C ARG A 295 -15.18 0.04 27.68
N ALA A 296 -14.36 -0.97 27.37
CA ALA A 296 -13.07 -1.17 28.00
C ALA A 296 -12.20 0.06 27.76
N ILE A 297 -11.45 0.45 28.80
CA ILE A 297 -10.41 1.46 28.64
C ILE A 297 -9.18 0.76 28.06
N LEU A 298 -8.68 1.30 26.96
CA LEU A 298 -7.52 0.80 26.25
C LEU A 298 -6.35 1.74 26.49
N GLY A 299 -5.16 1.18 26.66
CA GLY A 299 -3.91 1.91 26.69
C GLY A 299 -2.89 1.26 25.76
N PHE A 300 -1.95 2.05 25.26
CA PHE A 300 -0.84 1.54 24.47
C PHE A 300 0.14 0.78 25.36
N LYS A 301 0.44 -0.46 24.95
CA LYS A 301 1.45 -1.32 25.58
C LYS A 301 2.14 -2.13 24.49
N ASN A 302 3.46 -1.96 24.38
CA ASN A 302 4.30 -2.65 23.40
C ASN A 302 3.79 -2.48 21.95
N GLY A 303 3.46 -1.24 21.55
CA GLY A 303 2.99 -0.93 20.19
C GLY A 303 1.57 -1.37 19.86
N ALA A 304 0.77 -1.80 20.85
CA ALA A 304 -0.61 -2.22 20.64
C ALA A 304 -1.54 -1.62 21.70
N LEU A 305 -2.79 -1.31 21.32
CA LEU A 305 -3.85 -1.02 22.28
C LEU A 305 -4.26 -2.29 23.01
N ARG A 306 -4.25 -2.23 24.34
CA ARG A 306 -4.61 -3.33 25.23
C ARG A 306 -5.56 -2.82 26.31
N PRO A 307 -6.53 -3.64 26.77
CA PRO A 307 -7.27 -3.34 27.99
C PRO A 307 -6.32 -3.07 29.16
N ILE A 308 -6.61 -2.02 29.93
CA ILE A 308 -5.89 -1.69 31.18
C ILE A 308 -6.59 -2.25 32.42
#